data_AF-A0A1L0BZQ5-F1
#
_entry.id   AF-A0A1L0BZQ5-F1
#
_cell.length_a   1.000
_cell.length_b   1.000
_cell.length_c   1.000
_cell.angle_alpha   90.00
_cell.angle_beta   90.00
_cell.angle_gamma   90.00
#
_symmetry.space_group_name_H-M   'P 1'
#
loop_
_entity.id
_entity.type
_entity.pdbx_description
1 polymer ?
#
loop_
_entity_poly.entity_id
_entity_poly.type
_entity_poly.pdbx_seq_one_letter_code
_entity_poly.pdbx_strand_id
1 'polypeptide(L)'
;MQMQLSPGEWQLLLKKGSSKDYYDLLSANDNKYDANDEGIESTQILVSSLSGTVIHPRIRKKDKYPLDDAFSTPIKKIKTSNADINVFSIASGHTYENLMSIMMLSVKKHTKKPVKFWLLENFLSTHFTEQLPLMAEEYGFEYELVRYKWPLWLRMQSQLHRSVWGFKILFLDALFPASLEKVIFVDADQIARTDLSALANLDLEGAAYGFPPMCESRDDMEGYRFWKQGYWKEVLQEDLKYHISALYVVDLKQFRRNLVGDRLRTHYQKLSSDPNSLSNLDQDLPNNLQRQVPIFSLPQDWLWCETWCSAELKNQAKMIDLCNDPTSSEGKLQRARRLIPEWEGYSKELQKLGKGHLGTFHDEL
;
A
#
# COMPACT_ATOMS: atom_id res chain seq x y z
N MET A 1 7.91 -17.01 -1.47
CA MET A 1 8.75 -15.80 -1.35
C MET A 1 9.46 -15.55 -2.68
N GLN A 2 9.80 -14.31 -2.98
CA GLN A 2 10.63 -13.94 -4.13
C GLN A 2 11.69 -12.93 -3.66
N MET A 3 12.86 -12.94 -4.29
CA MET A 3 13.97 -12.03 -3.98
C MET A 3 14.47 -11.41 -5.30
N GLN A 4 14.79 -10.12 -5.25
CA GLN A 4 15.33 -9.39 -6.39
C GLN A 4 16.85 -9.32 -6.25
N LEU A 5 17.53 -10.13 -7.04
CA LEU A 5 18.97 -10.29 -6.97
C LEU A 5 19.57 -10.08 -8.37
N SER A 6 20.68 -9.35 -8.44
CA SER A 6 21.49 -9.26 -9.65
C SER A 6 22.20 -10.60 -9.91
N PRO A 7 22.64 -10.87 -11.16
CA PRO A 7 23.48 -12.02 -11.45
C PRO A 7 24.72 -12.06 -10.55
N GLY A 8 25.04 -13.24 -10.01
CA GLY A 8 26.15 -13.40 -9.07
C GLY A 8 25.89 -14.44 -7.99
N GLU A 9 26.83 -14.52 -7.05
CA GLU A 9 26.76 -15.40 -5.89
C GLU A 9 26.19 -14.67 -4.69
N TRP A 10 25.19 -15.27 -4.06
CA TRP A 10 24.49 -14.72 -2.90
C TRP A 10 24.48 -15.73 -1.75
N GLN A 11 24.29 -15.23 -0.53
CA GLN A 11 24.09 -16.09 0.65
C GLN A 11 22.68 -15.90 1.19
N LEU A 12 21.97 -17.02 1.34
CA LEU A 12 20.67 -17.06 2.01
C LEU A 12 20.86 -17.59 3.43
N LEU A 13 20.38 -16.81 4.40
CA LEU A 13 20.37 -17.16 5.81
C LEU A 13 19.05 -16.75 6.46
N LEU A 14 18.73 -17.34 7.60
CA LEU A 14 17.58 -16.91 8.41
C LEU A 14 17.85 -15.55 9.03
N LYS A 15 16.84 -14.67 8.99
CA LYS A 15 16.91 -13.35 9.64
C LYS A 15 17.19 -13.52 11.14
N LYS A 16 18.13 -12.72 11.67
CA LYS A 16 18.40 -12.65 13.11
C LYS A 16 17.12 -12.29 13.89
N GLY A 17 16.94 -12.91 15.06
CA GLY A 17 15.72 -12.81 15.87
C GLY A 17 14.85 -14.05 15.71
N SER A 18 13.52 -13.89 15.77
CA SER A 18 12.57 -15.01 15.87
C SER A 18 12.76 -16.09 14.78
N SER A 19 13.09 -15.72 13.54
CA SER A 19 13.32 -16.72 12.49
C SER A 19 14.50 -17.66 12.83
N LYS A 20 15.66 -17.13 13.24
CA LYS A 20 16.82 -17.95 13.63
C LYS A 20 16.67 -18.59 15.02
N ASP A 21 15.93 -17.95 15.92
CA ASP A 21 15.75 -18.44 17.30
C ASP A 21 14.87 -19.69 17.35
N TYR A 22 13.84 -19.76 16.50
CA TYR A 22 12.84 -20.84 16.50
C TYR A 22 13.06 -21.89 15.42
N TYR A 23 13.83 -21.58 14.38
CA TYR A 23 13.99 -22.46 13.23
C TYR A 23 15.46 -22.66 12.85
N ASP A 24 15.74 -23.82 12.28
CA ASP A 24 16.97 -24.16 11.57
C ASP A 24 16.70 -24.21 10.06
N LEU A 25 17.56 -23.58 9.29
CA LEU A 25 17.61 -23.81 7.85
C LEU A 25 18.34 -25.14 7.64
N LEU A 26 17.75 -26.07 6.91
CA LEU A 26 18.37 -27.36 6.60
C LEU A 26 19.01 -27.32 5.21
N SER A 27 18.27 -26.84 4.22
CA SER A 27 18.76 -26.66 2.86
C SER A 27 17.96 -25.59 2.15
N ALA A 28 18.52 -25.03 1.09
CA ALA A 28 17.79 -24.22 0.12
C ALA A 28 18.57 -24.22 -1.19
N ASN A 29 18.21 -25.16 -2.07
CA ASN A 29 18.77 -25.32 -3.40
C ASN A 29 17.65 -25.68 -4.40
N ASP A 30 18.01 -25.89 -5.65
CA ASP A 30 17.10 -26.30 -6.74
C ASP A 30 16.64 -27.77 -6.62
N ASN A 31 17.37 -28.61 -5.88
CA ASN A 31 16.97 -29.99 -5.61
C ASN A 31 16.02 -30.09 -4.40
N LYS A 32 14.72 -30.19 -4.69
CA LYS A 32 13.67 -30.40 -3.69
C LYS A 32 13.90 -31.61 -2.75
N TYR A 33 14.66 -32.61 -3.18
CA TYR A 33 14.88 -33.87 -2.45
C TYR A 33 16.23 -33.94 -1.72
N ASP A 34 16.93 -32.81 -1.57
CA ASP A 34 18.12 -32.77 -0.72
C ASP A 34 17.77 -33.25 0.71
N ALA A 35 18.41 -34.33 1.14
CA ALA A 35 18.15 -35.03 2.39
C ALA A 35 18.91 -34.45 3.60
N ASN A 36 19.55 -33.28 3.47
CA ASN A 36 20.22 -32.68 4.63
C ASN A 36 19.24 -32.44 5.78
N ASP A 37 19.55 -32.99 6.95
CA ASP A 37 18.78 -32.84 8.19
C ASP A 37 19.59 -32.11 9.28
N GLU A 38 20.81 -31.66 8.97
CA GLU A 38 21.60 -30.81 9.85
C GLU A 38 21.31 -29.32 9.59
N GLY A 39 21.27 -28.53 10.67
CA GLY A 39 21.04 -27.09 10.58
C GLY A 39 22.27 -26.38 10.01
N ILE A 40 22.08 -25.63 8.93
CA ILE A 40 23.09 -24.81 8.29
C ILE A 40 22.90 -23.32 8.63
N GLU A 41 24.01 -22.60 8.74
CA GLU A 41 23.99 -21.15 8.99
C GLU A 41 23.57 -20.35 7.75
N SER A 42 24.02 -20.78 6.58
CA SER A 42 23.71 -20.16 5.29
C SER A 42 23.85 -21.16 4.15
N THR A 43 23.13 -20.93 3.05
CA THR A 43 23.35 -21.61 1.77
C THR A 43 23.77 -20.60 0.70
N GLN A 44 24.59 -21.04 -0.24
CA GLN A 44 25.01 -20.21 -1.37
C GLN A 44 24.02 -20.37 -2.52
N ILE A 45 23.57 -19.26 -3.09
CA ILE A 45 22.63 -19.21 -4.22
C ILE A 45 23.34 -18.53 -5.39
N LEU A 46 23.51 -19.25 -6.49
CA LEU A 46 24.03 -18.70 -7.73
C LEU A 46 22.86 -18.23 -8.61
N VAL A 47 22.91 -16.97 -9.04
CA VAL A 47 22.00 -16.39 -10.04
C VAL A 47 22.80 -16.24 -11.33
N SER A 48 22.71 -17.24 -12.20
CA SER A 48 23.43 -17.28 -13.49
C SER A 48 22.51 -17.28 -14.71
N SER A 49 21.19 -17.38 -14.51
CA SER A 49 20.18 -17.44 -15.58
C SER A 49 19.25 -16.23 -15.59
N LEU A 50 18.83 -15.81 -16.79
CA LEU A 50 17.79 -14.79 -17.00
C LEU A 50 16.41 -15.23 -16.49
N SER A 51 16.15 -16.53 -16.40
CA SER A 51 14.92 -17.08 -15.83
C SER A 51 14.89 -17.00 -14.30
N GLY A 52 16.01 -16.62 -13.67
CA GLY A 52 16.23 -16.77 -12.24
C GLY A 52 16.38 -18.24 -11.83
N THR A 53 16.44 -18.44 -10.51
CA THR A 53 16.64 -19.75 -9.86
C THR A 53 15.46 -20.05 -8.95
N VAL A 54 14.80 -21.19 -9.15
CA VAL A 54 13.80 -21.71 -8.22
C VAL A 54 14.53 -22.48 -7.13
N ILE A 55 14.26 -22.14 -5.87
CA ILE A 55 14.84 -22.81 -4.72
C ILE A 55 13.76 -23.43 -3.85
N HIS A 56 14.10 -24.52 -3.18
CA HIS A 56 13.23 -25.27 -2.29
C HIS A 56 13.81 -25.28 -0.86
N PRO A 57 13.55 -24.23 -0.06
CA PRO A 57 14.01 -24.20 1.32
C PRO A 57 13.36 -25.28 2.19
N ARG A 58 14.18 -26.05 2.90
CA ARG A 58 13.77 -26.95 3.99
C ARG A 58 14.12 -26.29 5.32
N ILE A 59 13.13 -26.15 6.18
CA ILE A 59 13.27 -25.50 7.49
C ILE A 59 12.72 -26.45 8.56
N ARG A 60 13.45 -26.60 9.67
CA ARG A 60 13.02 -27.38 10.83
C ARG A 60 12.75 -26.47 12.01
N LYS A 61 11.64 -26.69 12.71
CA LYS A 61 11.38 -26.02 13.99
C LYS A 61 12.24 -26.64 15.09
N LYS A 62 12.82 -25.80 15.96
CA LYS A 62 13.56 -26.24 17.14
C LYS A 62 12.61 -26.74 18.23
N ASP A 63 12.91 -27.90 18.82
CA ASP A 63 12.07 -28.55 19.84
C ASP A 63 11.89 -27.73 21.12
N LYS A 64 12.77 -26.75 21.36
CA LYS A 64 12.77 -25.92 22.57
C LYS A 64 11.54 -25.01 22.72
N TYR A 65 10.74 -24.81 21.67
CA TYR A 65 9.64 -23.83 21.67
C TYR A 65 8.29 -24.47 21.30
N PRO A 66 7.25 -24.39 22.18
CA PRO A 66 5.90 -24.88 21.91
C PRO A 66 5.27 -24.28 20.64
N LEU A 67 4.21 -24.90 20.08
CA LEU A 67 3.55 -24.48 18.83
C LEU A 67 3.09 -23.01 18.84
N ASP A 68 2.66 -22.51 19.99
CA ASP A 68 1.97 -21.22 20.07
C ASP A 68 2.92 -19.99 20.16
N ASP A 69 4.23 -20.20 20.35
CA ASP A 69 5.15 -19.10 20.72
C ASP A 69 5.93 -18.44 19.57
N ALA A 70 5.98 -19.08 18.39
CA ALA A 70 6.76 -18.57 17.25
C ALA A 70 6.23 -17.24 16.69
N PHE A 71 4.93 -16.97 16.89
CA PHE A 71 4.27 -15.70 16.52
C PHE A 71 3.83 -14.86 17.73
N SER A 72 3.90 -15.42 18.96
CA SER A 72 3.46 -14.73 20.18
C SER A 72 4.52 -13.77 20.71
N THR A 73 5.81 -14.09 20.50
CA THR A 73 6.91 -13.40 21.18
C THR A 73 7.04 -11.95 20.72
N PRO A 74 7.13 -10.99 21.66
CA PRO A 74 7.29 -9.59 21.29
C PRO A 74 8.64 -9.41 20.58
N ILE A 75 8.58 -9.07 19.29
CA ILE A 75 9.73 -8.61 18.51
C ILE A 75 10.35 -7.46 19.32
N LYS A 76 11.56 -7.68 19.87
CA LYS A 76 12.35 -6.62 20.52
C LYS A 76 12.41 -5.45 19.56
N LYS A 77 12.01 -4.25 20.02
CA LYS A 77 12.13 -2.99 19.26
C LYS A 77 13.60 -2.83 18.87
N ILE A 78 13.96 -3.24 17.66
CA ILE A 78 15.19 -2.81 17.03
C ILE A 78 14.89 -1.36 16.64
N LYS A 79 15.65 -0.40 17.18
CA LYS A 79 15.62 0.99 16.69
C LYS A 79 16.05 0.96 15.23
N THR A 80 15.07 0.88 14.33
CA THR A 80 15.27 1.00 12.89
C THR A 80 15.26 2.49 12.55
N SER A 81 16.14 2.89 11.64
CA SER A 81 16.20 4.22 11.06
C SER A 81 15.04 4.45 10.07
N ASN A 82 13.81 4.16 10.48
CA ASN A 82 12.64 4.48 9.66
C ASN A 82 12.31 5.96 9.88
N ALA A 83 11.88 6.64 8.82
CA ALA A 83 11.31 7.97 8.95
C ALA A 83 10.08 7.95 9.87
N ASP A 84 9.79 9.07 10.51
CA ASP A 84 8.62 9.22 11.39
C ASP A 84 7.30 9.00 10.64
N ILE A 85 7.28 9.31 9.33
CA ILE A 85 6.13 9.15 8.45
C ILE A 85 6.57 8.34 7.23
N ASN A 86 5.92 7.19 7.01
CA ASN A 86 6.16 6.33 5.85
C ASN A 86 4.90 6.29 5.00
N VAL A 87 4.97 6.87 3.79
CA VAL A 87 3.84 6.94 2.85
C VAL A 87 4.09 6.01 1.68
N PHE A 88 3.15 5.13 1.38
CA PHE A 88 3.14 4.27 0.20
C PHE A 88 2.17 4.83 -0.84
N SER A 89 2.60 4.92 -2.09
CA SER A 89 1.73 5.33 -3.18
C SER A 89 2.07 4.60 -4.48
N ILE A 90 1.10 4.56 -5.39
CA ILE A 90 1.20 3.93 -6.70
C ILE A 90 0.54 4.87 -7.71
N ALA A 91 1.23 5.15 -8.81
CA ALA A 91 0.69 5.85 -9.96
C ALA A 91 0.88 5.00 -11.23
N SER A 92 0.00 5.19 -12.21
CA SER A 92 0.11 4.57 -13.53
C SER A 92 -0.30 5.60 -14.58
N GLY A 93 0.68 6.05 -15.37
CA GLY A 93 0.50 7.07 -16.41
C GLY A 93 0.78 8.49 -15.93
N HIS A 94 1.17 9.35 -16.87
CA HIS A 94 1.72 10.68 -16.58
C HIS A 94 0.79 11.60 -15.79
N THR A 95 -0.52 11.54 -16.04
CA THR A 95 -1.50 12.34 -15.27
C THR A 95 -1.47 11.98 -13.78
N TYR A 96 -1.45 10.69 -13.45
CA TYR A 96 -1.40 10.24 -12.05
C TYR A 96 -0.01 10.45 -11.43
N GLU A 97 1.06 10.37 -12.21
CA GLU A 97 2.41 10.73 -11.75
C GLU A 97 2.49 12.21 -11.35
N ASN A 98 1.92 13.10 -12.16
CA ASN A 98 1.85 14.53 -11.84
C ASN A 98 1.02 14.81 -10.59
N LEU A 99 -0.12 14.13 -10.46
CA LEU A 99 -0.94 14.21 -9.24
C LEU A 99 -0.16 13.68 -8.03
N MET A 100 0.57 12.57 -8.19
CA MET A 100 1.40 11.99 -7.12
C MET A 100 2.51 12.96 -6.68
N SER A 101 3.13 13.70 -7.61
CA SER A 101 4.09 14.76 -7.26
C SER A 101 3.46 15.83 -6.37
N ILE A 102 2.24 16.25 -6.68
CA ILE A 102 1.49 17.23 -5.88
C ILE A 102 1.11 16.62 -4.52
N MET A 103 0.67 15.36 -4.49
CA MET A 103 0.39 14.63 -3.25
C MET A 103 1.62 14.62 -2.35
N MET A 104 2.79 14.21 -2.86
CA MET A 104 4.05 14.16 -2.12
C MET A 104 4.45 15.54 -1.58
N LEU A 105 4.34 16.58 -2.42
CA LEU A 105 4.63 17.96 -2.01
C LEU A 105 3.66 18.43 -0.92
N SER A 106 2.36 18.15 -1.06
CA SER A 106 1.34 18.55 -0.09
C SER A 106 1.58 17.91 1.27
N VAL A 107 1.96 16.62 1.32
CA VAL A 107 2.33 15.92 2.55
C VAL A 107 3.54 16.62 3.19
N LYS A 108 4.58 16.89 2.40
CA LYS A 108 5.81 17.48 2.94
C LYS A 108 5.62 18.92 3.44
N LYS A 109 4.79 19.73 2.77
CA LYS A 109 4.49 21.12 3.19
C LYS A 109 3.77 21.20 4.53
N HIS A 110 3.03 20.15 4.92
CA HIS A 110 2.26 20.13 6.16
C HIS A 110 2.97 19.38 7.30
N THR A 111 4.23 18.98 7.15
CA THR A 111 4.99 18.34 8.24
C THR A 111 6.46 18.72 8.26
N LYS A 112 6.99 18.94 9.47
CA LYS A 112 8.43 19.14 9.69
C LYS A 112 9.17 17.83 9.96
N LYS A 113 8.44 16.73 10.17
CA LYS A 113 9.03 15.44 10.50
C LYS A 113 9.67 14.81 9.26
N PRO A 114 10.64 13.89 9.43
CA PRO A 114 11.16 13.10 8.33
C PRO A 114 10.03 12.29 7.67
N VAL A 115 9.95 12.37 6.34
CA VAL A 115 9.00 11.62 5.53
C VAL A 115 9.79 10.72 4.58
N LYS A 116 9.38 9.45 4.49
CA LYS A 116 9.88 8.52 3.47
C LYS A 116 8.73 8.05 2.58
N PHE A 117 8.87 8.26 1.27
CA PHE A 117 7.93 7.78 0.27
C PHE A 117 8.37 6.43 -0.29
N TRP A 118 7.50 5.44 -0.19
CA TRP A 118 7.65 4.13 -0.79
C TRP A 118 6.82 4.11 -2.06
N LEU A 119 7.45 3.92 -3.21
CA LEU A 119 6.77 4.04 -4.51
C LEU A 119 6.88 2.73 -5.28
N LEU A 120 5.76 2.23 -5.81
CA LEU A 120 5.76 0.99 -6.57
C LEU A 120 6.28 1.20 -7.99
N GLU A 121 7.55 0.87 -8.19
CA GLU A 121 8.28 1.13 -9.42
C GLU A 121 7.75 0.36 -10.64
N ASN A 122 6.99 -0.72 -10.42
CA ASN A 122 6.40 -1.53 -11.51
C ASN A 122 5.57 -0.72 -12.52
N PHE A 123 4.97 0.39 -12.08
CA PHE A 123 4.00 1.16 -12.87
C PHE A 123 4.45 2.59 -13.18
N LEU A 124 5.62 3.00 -12.68
CA LEU A 124 6.15 4.34 -12.88
C LEU A 124 6.92 4.44 -14.19
N SER A 125 6.78 5.59 -14.84
CA SER A 125 7.56 5.95 -16.01
C SER A 125 8.99 6.29 -15.63
N THR A 126 9.92 6.04 -16.56
CA THR A 126 11.32 6.44 -16.40
C THR A 126 11.44 7.95 -16.15
N HIS A 127 10.63 8.73 -16.86
CA HIS A 127 10.54 10.18 -16.72
C HIS A 127 10.28 10.61 -15.28
N PHE A 128 9.28 10.02 -14.61
CA PHE A 128 8.98 10.33 -13.21
C PHE A 128 10.13 9.88 -12.29
N THR A 129 10.67 8.68 -12.49
CA THR A 129 11.75 8.15 -11.64
C THR A 129 13.04 8.97 -11.71
N GLU A 130 13.36 9.57 -12.87
CA GLU A 130 14.53 10.44 -13.05
C GLU A 130 14.39 11.78 -12.31
N GLN A 131 13.17 12.19 -11.97
CA GLN A 131 12.87 13.46 -11.29
C GLN A 131 12.85 13.33 -9.77
N LEU A 132 12.61 12.13 -9.24
CA LEU A 132 12.55 11.86 -7.80
C LEU A 132 13.78 12.34 -7.01
N PRO A 133 15.05 12.15 -7.48
CA PRO A 133 16.20 12.67 -6.75
C PRO A 133 16.16 14.19 -6.55
N LEU A 134 15.76 14.93 -7.59
CA LEU A 134 15.68 16.39 -7.54
C LEU A 134 14.58 16.86 -6.58
N MET A 135 13.42 16.19 -6.62
CA MET A 135 12.32 16.48 -5.70
C MET A 135 12.70 16.17 -4.25
N ALA A 136 13.39 15.05 -4.02
CA ALA A 136 13.84 14.63 -2.70
C ALA A 136 14.84 15.61 -2.10
N GLU A 137 15.78 16.11 -2.91
CA GLU A 137 16.76 17.12 -2.50
C GLU A 137 16.10 18.47 -2.19
N GLU A 138 15.26 18.99 -3.07
CA GLU A 138 14.60 20.30 -2.87
C GLU A 138 13.67 20.28 -1.65
N TYR A 139 12.84 19.25 -1.53
CA TYR A 139 11.78 19.21 -0.52
C TYR A 139 12.20 18.49 0.76
N GLY A 140 13.38 17.88 0.80
CA GLY A 140 13.93 17.24 1.99
C GLY A 140 13.11 16.04 2.47
N PHE A 141 12.85 15.09 1.56
CA PHE A 141 12.24 13.79 1.89
C PHE A 141 13.12 12.64 1.40
N GLU A 142 12.95 11.47 2.00
CA GLU A 142 13.55 10.23 1.51
C GLU A 142 12.56 9.49 0.62
N TYR A 143 13.05 8.68 -0.30
CA TYR A 143 12.18 7.76 -1.05
C TYR A 143 12.87 6.42 -1.29
N GLU A 144 12.08 5.39 -1.52
CA GLU A 144 12.54 4.08 -1.92
C GLU A 144 11.59 3.47 -2.95
N LEU A 145 12.17 3.01 -4.06
CA LEU A 145 11.44 2.32 -5.10
C LEU A 145 11.31 0.84 -4.70
N VAL A 146 10.07 0.41 -4.49
CA VAL A 146 9.76 -1.00 -4.19
C VAL A 146 9.22 -1.67 -5.43
N ARG A 147 9.56 -2.94 -5.60
CA ARG A 147 9.09 -3.78 -6.70
C ARG A 147 8.60 -5.10 -6.16
N TYR A 148 7.59 -5.68 -6.81
CA TYR A 148 7.16 -7.05 -6.52
C TYR A 148 6.52 -7.66 -7.76
N LYS A 149 6.83 -8.93 -8.06
CA LYS A 149 6.21 -9.63 -9.20
C LYS A 149 4.93 -10.32 -8.72
N TRP A 150 3.88 -10.25 -9.53
CA TRP A 150 2.66 -11.01 -9.25
C TRP A 150 2.98 -12.53 -9.20
N PRO A 151 2.69 -13.24 -8.09
CA PRO A 151 3.04 -14.65 -7.97
C PRO A 151 2.33 -15.54 -8.99
N LEU A 152 3.04 -16.54 -9.55
CA LEU A 152 2.50 -17.41 -10.60
C LEU A 152 1.27 -18.23 -10.18
N TRP A 153 1.14 -18.55 -8.89
CA TRP A 153 0.03 -19.33 -8.35
C TRP A 153 -1.22 -18.48 -8.08
N LEU A 154 -1.07 -17.14 -7.99
CA LEU A 154 -2.15 -16.22 -7.68
C LEU A 154 -2.82 -15.79 -8.99
N ARG A 155 -4.14 -15.90 -9.09
CA ARG A 155 -4.89 -15.57 -10.32
C ARG A 155 -4.55 -14.15 -10.76
N MET A 156 -4.04 -14.00 -11.97
CA MET A 156 -3.63 -12.70 -12.53
C MET A 156 -4.83 -11.90 -13.01
N GLN A 157 -4.71 -10.57 -13.01
CA GLN A 157 -5.70 -9.67 -13.60
C GLN A 157 -5.28 -9.29 -15.03
N SER A 158 -6.22 -9.35 -15.97
CA SER A 158 -5.97 -9.00 -17.37
C SER A 158 -5.89 -7.49 -17.59
N GLN A 159 -6.65 -6.71 -16.82
CA GLN A 159 -6.70 -5.26 -16.92
C GLN A 159 -5.65 -4.62 -16.01
N LEU A 160 -4.95 -3.60 -16.53
CA LEU A 160 -3.87 -2.91 -15.81
C LEU A 160 -4.36 -2.28 -14.51
N HIS A 161 -5.49 -1.56 -14.53
CA HIS A 161 -6.04 -0.90 -13.35
C HIS A 161 -6.39 -1.91 -12.23
N ARG A 162 -6.94 -3.09 -12.58
CA ARG A 162 -7.21 -4.16 -11.62
C ARG A 162 -5.92 -4.74 -11.02
N SER A 163 -4.85 -4.80 -11.82
CA SER A 163 -3.53 -5.19 -11.31
C SER A 163 -3.00 -4.15 -10.31
N VAL A 164 -3.11 -2.85 -10.62
CA VAL A 164 -2.74 -1.75 -9.70
C VAL A 164 -3.51 -1.86 -8.38
N TRP A 165 -4.83 -2.07 -8.42
CA TRP A 165 -5.65 -2.31 -7.23
C TRP A 165 -5.18 -3.52 -6.42
N GLY A 166 -4.82 -4.62 -7.09
CA GLY A 166 -4.24 -5.78 -6.43
C GLY A 166 -2.94 -5.44 -5.69
N PHE A 167 -2.06 -4.65 -6.30
CA PHE A 167 -0.81 -4.23 -5.66
C PHE A 167 -1.00 -3.29 -4.47
N LYS A 168 -2.09 -2.50 -4.43
CA LYS A 168 -2.42 -1.69 -3.26
C LYS A 168 -2.62 -2.56 -2.01
N ILE A 169 -3.30 -3.70 -2.14
CA ILE A 169 -3.79 -4.46 -0.97
C ILE A 169 -3.15 -5.84 -0.75
N LEU A 170 -2.82 -6.58 -1.82
CA LEU A 170 -2.50 -8.02 -1.73
C LEU A 170 -1.09 -8.31 -1.24
N PHE A 171 -0.15 -7.37 -1.33
CA PHE A 171 1.28 -7.64 -1.13
C PHE A 171 1.94 -6.74 -0.06
N LEU A 172 1.14 -6.08 0.77
CA LEU A 172 1.62 -5.16 1.81
C LEU A 172 2.62 -5.81 2.80
N ASP A 173 2.48 -7.11 3.07
CA ASP A 173 3.39 -7.87 3.92
C ASP A 173 4.78 -8.09 3.30
N ALA A 174 4.86 -8.15 1.96
CA ALA A 174 6.04 -8.55 1.20
C ALA A 174 6.70 -7.41 0.41
N LEU A 175 6.01 -6.30 0.19
CA LEU A 175 6.53 -5.12 -0.52
C LEU A 175 7.61 -4.37 0.25
N PHE A 176 7.46 -4.31 1.59
CA PHE A 176 8.31 -3.50 2.45
C PHE A 176 9.30 -4.37 3.22
N PRO A 177 10.48 -3.83 3.57
CA PRO A 177 11.43 -4.53 4.40
C PRO A 177 10.81 -4.87 5.76
N ALA A 178 11.26 -5.98 6.34
CA ALA A 178 10.77 -6.47 7.63
C ALA A 178 11.14 -5.57 8.83
N SER A 179 11.89 -4.49 8.60
CA SER A 179 12.17 -3.41 9.56
C SER A 179 11.08 -2.34 9.59
N LEU A 180 10.27 -2.21 8.54
CA LEU A 180 9.19 -1.22 8.50
C LEU A 180 8.00 -1.73 9.33
N GLU A 181 7.62 -0.95 10.34
CA GLU A 181 6.57 -1.34 11.31
C GLU A 181 5.19 -0.82 10.92
N LYS A 182 5.09 0.34 10.27
CA LYS A 182 3.82 0.94 9.87
C LYS A 182 3.99 1.75 8.58
N VAL A 183 2.97 1.76 7.74
CA VAL A 183 2.92 2.52 6.49
C VAL A 183 1.53 3.10 6.27
N ILE A 184 1.45 4.26 5.64
CA ILE A 184 0.20 4.92 5.26
C ILE A 184 0.10 4.87 3.74
N PHE A 185 -0.94 4.28 3.20
CA PHE A 185 -1.24 4.39 1.79
C PHE A 185 -1.98 5.70 1.50
N VAL A 186 -1.55 6.42 0.48
CA VAL A 186 -2.20 7.64 -0.01
C VAL A 186 -2.31 7.55 -1.54
N ASP A 187 -3.54 7.61 -2.05
CA ASP A 187 -3.78 7.62 -3.50
C ASP A 187 -3.15 8.86 -4.16
N ALA A 188 -2.68 8.67 -5.39
CA ALA A 188 -1.88 9.66 -6.10
C ALA A 188 -2.62 10.98 -6.35
N ASP A 189 -3.94 10.97 -6.41
CA ASP A 189 -4.80 12.14 -6.62
C ASP A 189 -5.30 12.81 -5.35
N GLN A 190 -4.77 12.40 -4.19
CA GLN A 190 -5.09 13.03 -2.92
C GLN A 190 -4.22 14.25 -2.62
N ILE A 191 -4.76 15.12 -1.77
CA ILE A 191 -4.05 16.29 -1.25
C ILE A 191 -4.14 16.32 0.27
N ALA A 192 -2.99 16.44 0.92
CA ALA A 192 -2.88 16.59 2.36
C ALA A 192 -3.00 18.06 2.79
N ARG A 193 -3.78 18.29 3.84
CA ARG A 193 -3.93 19.58 4.55
C ARG A 193 -3.50 19.51 6.02
N THR A 194 -2.99 18.36 6.45
CA THR A 194 -2.57 18.11 7.84
C THR A 194 -1.27 17.34 7.92
N ASP A 195 -0.70 17.28 9.13
CA ASP A 195 0.48 16.46 9.43
C ASP A 195 0.08 14.98 9.54
N LEU A 196 0.50 14.16 8.57
CA LEU A 196 0.23 12.72 8.53
C LEU A 196 0.84 11.93 9.69
N SER A 197 1.69 12.54 10.51
CA SER A 197 2.16 11.87 11.73
C SER A 197 1.05 11.56 12.72
N ALA A 198 -0.09 12.24 12.65
CA ALA A 198 -1.27 11.87 13.43
C ALA A 198 -1.82 10.48 13.02
N LEU A 199 -1.81 10.13 11.72
CA LEU A 199 -2.13 8.75 11.29
C LEU A 199 -1.02 7.77 11.61
N ALA A 200 0.24 8.18 11.45
CA ALA A 200 1.38 7.31 11.75
C ALA A 200 1.39 6.87 13.23
N ASN A 201 0.99 7.76 14.14
CA ASN A 201 0.94 7.47 15.58
C ASN A 201 -0.43 6.97 16.08
N LEU A 202 -1.43 6.85 15.19
CA LEU A 202 -2.75 6.38 15.57
C LEU A 202 -2.67 4.92 16.08
N ASP A 203 -3.30 4.67 17.22
CA ASP A 203 -3.54 3.33 17.73
C ASP A 203 -4.73 2.72 16.97
N LEU A 204 -4.54 1.53 16.41
CA LEU A 204 -5.55 0.80 15.65
C LEU A 204 -6.30 -0.21 16.53
N GLU A 205 -6.13 -0.15 17.85
CA GLU A 205 -6.83 -0.98 18.83
C GLU A 205 -6.67 -2.48 18.54
N GLY A 206 -5.48 -2.86 18.07
CA GLY A 206 -5.13 -4.23 17.71
C GLY A 206 -5.46 -4.63 16.26
N ALA A 207 -6.21 -3.83 15.50
CA ALA A 207 -6.46 -4.07 14.08
C ALA A 207 -5.17 -3.92 13.26
N ALA A 208 -5.07 -4.69 12.16
CA ALA A 208 -3.89 -4.66 11.30
C ALA A 208 -3.86 -3.44 10.35
N TYR A 209 -5.01 -2.83 10.11
CA TYR A 209 -5.15 -1.65 9.28
C TYR A 209 -6.35 -0.80 9.70
N GLY A 210 -6.36 0.45 9.25
CA GLY A 210 -7.47 1.36 9.44
C GLY A 210 -7.79 2.14 8.17
N PHE A 211 -9.07 2.26 7.85
CA PHE A 211 -9.57 2.90 6.65
C PHE A 211 -10.65 3.95 7.01
N PRO A 212 -10.80 5.03 6.26
CA PRO A 212 -11.93 5.94 6.41
C PRO A 212 -13.20 5.29 5.85
N PRO A 213 -14.36 5.45 6.50
CA PRO A 213 -15.63 5.02 5.95
C PRO A 213 -16.07 5.90 4.77
N MET A 214 -17.02 5.39 3.96
CA MET A 214 -17.73 6.23 3.00
C MET A 214 -18.41 7.40 3.70
N CYS A 215 -18.30 8.57 3.10
CA CYS A 215 -18.97 9.77 3.59
C CYS A 215 -20.46 9.71 3.28
N GLU A 216 -21.29 10.11 4.24
CA GLU A 216 -22.75 10.00 4.13
C GLU A 216 -23.49 11.33 4.32
N SER A 217 -22.78 12.47 4.31
CA SER A 217 -23.38 13.79 4.57
C SER A 217 -24.18 14.38 3.41
N ARG A 218 -24.03 13.86 2.18
CA ARG A 218 -24.77 14.36 0.99
C ARG A 218 -26.01 13.52 0.69
N ASP A 219 -27.18 14.05 1.00
CA ASP A 219 -28.47 13.35 0.82
C ASP A 219 -28.84 13.13 -0.65
N ASP A 220 -28.43 14.04 -1.54
CA ASP A 220 -28.69 13.95 -2.99
C ASP A 220 -28.01 12.74 -3.66
N MET A 221 -27.06 12.13 -2.97
CA MET A 221 -26.26 11.00 -3.45
C MET A 221 -26.74 9.66 -2.89
N GLU A 222 -27.82 9.62 -2.10
CA GLU A 222 -28.34 8.40 -1.47
C GLU A 222 -28.61 7.28 -2.49
N GLY A 223 -29.16 7.62 -3.66
CA GLY A 223 -29.46 6.67 -4.74
C GLY A 223 -28.23 5.96 -5.33
N TYR A 224 -27.03 6.54 -5.17
CA TYR A 224 -25.77 5.96 -5.64
C TYR A 224 -25.04 5.16 -4.56
N ARG A 225 -25.55 5.11 -3.31
CA ARG A 225 -24.92 4.41 -2.17
C ARG A 225 -25.17 2.91 -2.26
N PHE A 226 -24.52 2.26 -3.22
CA PHE A 226 -24.70 0.83 -3.48
C PHE A 226 -24.37 -0.06 -2.26
N TRP A 227 -23.52 0.41 -1.34
CA TRP A 227 -23.18 -0.33 -0.11
C TRP A 227 -24.31 -0.41 0.91
N LYS A 228 -25.37 0.40 0.77
CA LYS A 228 -26.58 0.36 1.62
C LYS A 228 -27.68 -0.55 1.09
N GLN A 229 -27.44 -1.25 -0.02
CA GLN A 229 -28.44 -2.09 -0.68
C GLN A 229 -27.88 -3.45 -1.10
N GLY A 230 -28.78 -4.38 -1.40
CA GLY A 230 -28.46 -5.71 -1.92
C GLY A 230 -27.40 -6.45 -1.11
N TYR A 231 -26.43 -7.03 -1.83
CA TYR A 231 -25.35 -7.85 -1.27
C TYR A 231 -24.59 -7.15 -0.14
N TRP A 232 -24.18 -5.89 -0.33
CA TRP A 232 -23.36 -5.20 0.66
C TRP A 232 -24.11 -4.91 1.95
N LYS A 233 -25.41 -4.59 1.88
CA LYS A 233 -26.26 -4.44 3.07
C LYS A 233 -26.31 -5.73 3.89
N GLU A 234 -26.44 -6.88 3.23
CA GLU A 234 -26.51 -8.19 3.89
C GLU A 234 -25.17 -8.59 4.53
N VAL A 235 -24.05 -8.28 3.87
CA VAL A 235 -22.70 -8.59 4.38
C VAL A 235 -22.31 -7.68 5.55
N LEU A 236 -22.53 -6.38 5.41
CA LEU A 236 -22.14 -5.37 6.39
C LEU A 236 -23.07 -5.36 7.60
N GLN A 237 -24.36 -5.66 7.41
CA GLN A 237 -25.38 -5.54 8.44
C GLN A 237 -25.36 -4.14 9.09
N GLU A 238 -25.75 -4.02 10.36
CA GLU A 238 -25.76 -2.74 11.08
C GLU A 238 -24.45 -2.44 11.81
N ASP A 239 -23.58 -3.46 11.98
CA ASP A 239 -22.37 -3.39 12.80
C ASP A 239 -21.12 -2.96 12.02
N LEU A 240 -21.11 -3.08 10.69
CA LEU A 240 -19.95 -2.77 9.86
C LEU A 240 -20.22 -1.60 8.90
N LYS A 241 -19.17 -0.82 8.66
CA LYS A 241 -19.18 0.28 7.70
C LYS A 241 -18.53 -0.14 6.39
N TYR A 242 -18.94 0.48 5.29
CA TYR A 242 -18.23 0.37 4.02
C TYR A 242 -17.10 1.40 3.97
N HIS A 243 -15.87 0.94 3.76
CA HIS A 243 -14.65 1.76 3.81
C HIS A 243 -14.08 2.07 2.42
N ILE A 244 -13.34 3.17 2.29
CA ILE A 244 -12.72 3.65 1.04
C ILE A 244 -11.22 3.30 1.01
N SER A 245 -10.72 2.77 -0.10
CA SER A 245 -9.30 2.36 -0.27
C SER A 245 -8.34 3.48 -0.69
N ALA A 246 -8.80 4.73 -0.77
CA ALA A 246 -7.98 5.85 -1.22
C ALA A 246 -6.95 6.32 -0.17
N LEU A 247 -7.25 6.14 1.11
CA LEU A 247 -6.37 6.44 2.24
C LEU A 247 -6.49 5.31 3.25
N TYR A 248 -5.38 4.75 3.75
CA TYR A 248 -5.43 3.82 4.88
C TYR A 248 -4.08 3.69 5.55
N VAL A 249 -4.09 3.27 6.81
CA VAL A 249 -2.90 2.99 7.60
C VAL A 249 -2.78 1.49 7.84
N VAL A 250 -1.57 0.96 7.75
CA VAL A 250 -1.28 -0.47 7.95
C VAL A 250 -0.23 -0.60 9.03
N ASP A 251 -0.59 -1.24 10.14
CA ASP A 251 0.37 -1.75 11.12
C ASP A 251 0.98 -3.03 10.55
N LEU A 252 2.13 -2.90 9.87
CA LEU A 252 2.81 -4.01 9.21
C LEU A 252 3.26 -5.09 10.20
N LYS A 253 3.48 -4.74 11.48
CA LYS A 253 3.81 -5.71 12.51
C LYS A 253 2.61 -6.60 12.80
N GLN A 254 1.44 -6.01 13.05
CA GLN A 254 0.20 -6.75 13.26
C GLN A 254 -0.25 -7.49 11.99
N PHE A 255 -0.13 -6.85 10.83
CA PHE A 255 -0.48 -7.41 9.53
C PHE A 255 0.32 -8.69 9.22
N ARG A 256 1.64 -8.67 9.43
CA ARG A 256 2.50 -9.84 9.24
C ARG A 256 2.28 -10.89 10.33
N ARG A 257 2.17 -10.48 11.60
CA ARG A 257 1.94 -11.39 12.73
C ARG A 257 0.66 -12.20 12.58
N ASN A 258 -0.40 -11.57 12.09
CA ASN A 258 -1.72 -12.19 11.95
C ASN A 258 -1.95 -12.81 10.55
N LEU A 259 -0.90 -12.88 9.71
CA LEU A 259 -0.94 -13.44 8.35
C LEU A 259 -2.05 -12.82 7.48
N VAL A 260 -2.28 -11.52 7.64
CA VAL A 260 -3.39 -10.82 6.96
C VAL A 260 -3.22 -10.85 5.45
N GLY A 261 -1.99 -10.71 4.95
CA GLY A 261 -1.68 -10.82 3.52
C GLY A 261 -2.10 -12.17 2.93
N ASP A 262 -1.86 -13.27 3.64
CA ASP A 262 -2.26 -14.62 3.18
C ASP A 262 -3.78 -14.80 3.18
N ARG A 263 -4.47 -14.26 4.20
CA ARG A 263 -5.95 -14.26 4.25
C ARG A 263 -6.54 -13.48 3.09
N LEU A 264 -6.02 -12.28 2.80
CA LEU A 264 -6.44 -11.46 1.66
C LEU A 264 -6.22 -12.18 0.34
N ARG A 265 -5.02 -12.75 0.10
CA ARG A 265 -4.71 -13.48 -1.14
C ARG A 265 -5.56 -14.73 -1.31
N THR A 266 -5.81 -15.47 -0.23
CA THR A 266 -6.68 -16.67 -0.24
C THR A 266 -8.12 -16.29 -0.57
N HIS A 267 -8.64 -15.23 0.08
CA HIS A 267 -9.99 -14.75 -0.17
C HIS A 267 -10.15 -14.18 -1.58
N TYR A 268 -9.17 -13.42 -2.06
CA TYR A 268 -9.08 -12.98 -3.44
C TYR A 268 -9.08 -14.16 -4.42
N GLN A 269 -8.28 -15.21 -4.17
CA GLN A 269 -8.21 -16.39 -5.04
C GLN A 269 -9.57 -17.11 -5.11
N LYS A 270 -10.33 -17.13 -4.02
CA LYS A 270 -11.69 -17.66 -3.98
C LYS A 270 -12.66 -16.81 -4.81
N LEU A 271 -12.66 -15.49 -4.63
CA LEU A 271 -13.65 -14.61 -5.28
C LEU A 271 -13.36 -14.40 -6.76
N SER A 272 -12.07 -14.19 -7.12
CA SER A 272 -11.66 -13.82 -8.49
C SER A 272 -11.90 -14.90 -9.55
N SER A 273 -12.49 -16.05 -9.21
CA SER A 273 -12.94 -17.04 -10.20
C SER A 273 -14.13 -16.53 -10.99
N ASP A 274 -14.95 -15.68 -10.38
CA ASP A 274 -15.98 -14.92 -11.06
C ASP A 274 -15.41 -13.57 -11.55
N PRO A 275 -15.37 -13.32 -12.87
CA PRO A 275 -14.90 -12.04 -13.42
C PRO A 275 -15.69 -10.82 -12.97
N ASN A 276 -16.96 -11.01 -12.55
CA ASN A 276 -17.83 -9.93 -12.09
C ASN A 276 -17.68 -9.64 -10.58
N SER A 277 -16.93 -10.48 -9.85
CA SER A 277 -16.62 -10.23 -8.45
C SER A 277 -15.63 -9.07 -8.29
N LEU A 278 -15.64 -8.45 -7.11
CA LEU A 278 -14.67 -7.42 -6.73
C LEU A 278 -14.63 -6.30 -7.78
N SER A 279 -15.74 -5.55 -7.88
CA SER A 279 -15.88 -4.43 -8.82
C SER A 279 -14.74 -3.44 -8.61
N ASN A 280 -14.45 -3.09 -7.35
CA ASN A 280 -13.27 -2.32 -6.95
C ASN A 280 -12.39 -3.21 -6.06
N LEU A 281 -11.44 -3.94 -6.65
CA LEU A 281 -10.66 -4.98 -5.94
C LEU A 281 -10.03 -4.50 -4.63
N ASP A 282 -9.39 -3.33 -4.64
CA ASP A 282 -8.71 -2.75 -3.49
C ASP A 282 -9.66 -2.34 -2.36
N GLN A 283 -10.92 -2.03 -2.67
CA GLN A 283 -11.93 -1.61 -1.70
C GLN A 283 -12.83 -2.77 -1.26
N ASP A 284 -13.34 -3.56 -2.22
CA ASP A 284 -14.29 -4.63 -1.98
C ASP A 284 -13.64 -5.77 -1.17
N LEU A 285 -12.37 -6.09 -1.44
CA LEU A 285 -11.69 -7.20 -0.77
C LEU A 285 -11.57 -7.01 0.75
N PRO A 286 -11.02 -5.89 1.27
CA PRO A 286 -10.98 -5.66 2.72
C PRO A 286 -12.40 -5.51 3.31
N ASN A 287 -13.33 -4.85 2.60
CA ASN A 287 -14.70 -4.71 3.08
C ASN A 287 -15.43 -6.04 3.23
N ASN A 288 -15.20 -6.99 2.33
CA ASN A 288 -15.81 -8.32 2.39
C ASN A 288 -15.23 -9.18 3.52
N LEU A 289 -13.98 -8.90 3.93
CA LEU A 289 -13.24 -9.71 4.90
C LEU A 289 -13.30 -9.17 6.34
N GLN A 290 -14.01 -8.06 6.59
CA GLN A 290 -14.04 -7.34 7.88
C GLN A 290 -14.29 -8.23 9.10
N ARG A 291 -15.16 -9.23 9.00
CA ARG A 291 -15.48 -10.15 10.11
C ARG A 291 -14.31 -11.08 10.49
N GLN A 292 -13.40 -11.34 9.56
CA GLN A 292 -12.20 -12.18 9.79
C GLN A 292 -10.93 -11.34 9.99
N VAL A 293 -10.90 -10.15 9.39
CA VAL A 293 -9.81 -9.18 9.48
C VAL A 293 -10.45 -7.82 9.77
N PRO A 294 -10.57 -7.43 11.06
CA PRO A 294 -11.20 -6.18 11.44
C PRO A 294 -10.54 -4.95 10.80
N ILE A 295 -11.36 -4.00 10.38
CA ILE A 295 -10.93 -2.66 9.95
C ILE A 295 -11.14 -1.70 11.11
N PHE A 296 -10.09 -0.98 11.50
CA PHE A 296 -10.25 0.19 12.36
C PHE A 296 -10.86 1.34 11.53
N SER A 297 -12.07 1.78 11.86
CA SER A 297 -12.71 2.90 11.15
C SER A 297 -12.06 4.23 11.54
N LEU A 298 -11.39 4.89 10.61
CA LEU A 298 -10.82 6.21 10.84
C LEU A 298 -11.92 7.26 10.98
N PRO A 299 -11.67 8.34 11.76
CA PRO A 299 -12.55 9.51 11.78
C PRO A 299 -12.83 10.06 10.37
N GLN A 300 -14.07 10.50 10.12
CA GLN A 300 -14.49 10.97 8.80
C GLN A 300 -13.68 12.17 8.29
N ASP A 301 -13.14 12.99 9.18
CA ASP A 301 -12.32 14.16 8.82
C ASP A 301 -11.00 13.78 8.13
N TRP A 302 -10.60 12.51 8.18
CA TRP A 302 -9.44 12.00 7.46
C TRP A 302 -9.62 11.96 5.95
N LEU A 303 -10.85 11.88 5.44
CA LEU A 303 -11.10 11.78 4.01
C LEU A 303 -12.36 12.56 3.61
N TRP A 304 -12.17 13.49 2.67
CA TRP A 304 -13.26 14.22 2.05
C TRP A 304 -13.21 14.04 0.53
N CYS A 305 -14.37 13.82 -0.09
CA CYS A 305 -14.54 13.98 -1.53
C CYS A 305 -15.86 14.70 -1.83
N GLU A 306 -15.87 15.58 -2.84
CA GLU A 306 -17.03 16.36 -3.27
C GLU A 306 -18.28 15.53 -3.57
N THR A 307 -18.09 14.34 -4.16
CA THR A 307 -19.21 13.48 -4.58
C THR A 307 -20.02 13.00 -3.37
N TRP A 308 -19.40 12.72 -2.22
CA TRP A 308 -20.08 12.08 -1.08
C TRP A 308 -20.13 12.95 0.18
N CYS A 309 -19.19 13.87 0.33
CA CYS A 309 -19.12 14.76 1.46
C CYS A 309 -19.67 16.15 1.15
N SER A 310 -20.33 16.75 2.14
CA SER A 310 -20.92 18.08 2.00
C SER A 310 -19.83 19.15 2.01
N ALA A 311 -20.16 20.33 1.46
CA ALA A 311 -19.21 21.43 1.36
C ALA A 311 -18.76 21.95 2.74
N GLU A 312 -19.62 21.85 3.76
CA GLU A 312 -19.34 22.29 5.13
C GLU A 312 -18.19 21.47 5.75
N LEU A 313 -18.13 20.17 5.46
CA LEU A 313 -17.09 19.28 5.99
C LEU A 313 -15.71 19.52 5.36
N LYS A 314 -15.65 20.16 4.19
CA LYS A 314 -14.41 20.38 3.44
C LYS A 314 -13.36 21.18 4.23
N ASN A 315 -13.82 22.11 5.07
CA ASN A 315 -12.93 22.96 5.87
C ASN A 315 -12.21 22.19 6.99
N GLN A 316 -12.78 21.05 7.40
CA GLN A 316 -12.20 20.17 8.43
C GLN A 316 -11.43 19.00 7.81
N ALA A 317 -11.45 18.86 6.48
CA ALA A 317 -10.84 17.76 5.77
C ALA A 317 -9.31 17.78 5.91
N LYS A 318 -8.76 16.67 6.41
CA LYS A 318 -7.32 16.42 6.53
C LYS A 318 -6.71 15.94 5.23
N MET A 319 -7.43 15.09 4.49
CA MET A 319 -7.11 14.66 3.13
C MET A 319 -8.31 14.90 2.22
N ILE A 320 -8.04 15.37 1.01
CA ILE A 320 -9.03 15.54 -0.04
C ILE A 320 -8.73 14.55 -1.16
N ASP A 321 -9.71 13.73 -1.50
CA ASP A 321 -9.66 12.79 -2.62
C ASP A 321 -10.43 13.35 -3.82
N LEU A 322 -9.86 13.19 -5.02
CA LEU A 322 -10.48 13.56 -6.29
C LEU A 322 -11.27 12.38 -6.85
N CYS A 323 -12.19 11.87 -6.03
CA CYS A 323 -13.00 10.70 -6.35
C CYS A 323 -13.84 10.93 -7.61
N ASN A 324 -14.22 9.85 -8.30
CA ASN A 324 -15.06 9.94 -9.49
C ASN A 324 -16.49 10.40 -9.12
N ASP A 325 -17.12 11.14 -10.02
CA ASP A 325 -18.50 11.60 -9.86
C ASP A 325 -19.39 10.91 -10.91
N PRO A 326 -20.40 10.12 -10.51
CA PRO A 326 -21.30 9.46 -11.45
C PRO A 326 -22.24 10.43 -12.19
N THR A 327 -22.33 11.69 -11.75
CA THR A 327 -23.21 12.73 -12.30
C THR A 327 -22.50 13.73 -13.20
N SER A 328 -21.16 13.66 -13.29
CA SER A 328 -20.32 14.63 -14.00
C SER A 328 -19.22 13.97 -14.80
N SER A 329 -18.94 14.49 -15.99
CA SER A 329 -17.82 14.08 -16.84
C SER A 329 -16.58 14.97 -16.67
N GLU A 330 -16.55 15.84 -15.66
CA GLU A 330 -15.42 16.73 -15.37
C GLU A 330 -14.14 15.93 -15.10
N GLY A 331 -13.04 16.29 -15.78
CA GLY A 331 -11.75 15.63 -15.60
C GLY A 331 -11.09 15.95 -14.25
N LYS A 332 -10.23 15.04 -13.76
CA LYS A 332 -9.57 15.19 -12.44
C LYS A 332 -8.76 16.47 -12.29
N LEU A 333 -8.06 16.91 -13.33
CA LEU A 333 -7.25 18.15 -13.29
C LEU A 333 -8.13 19.41 -13.17
N GLN A 334 -9.25 19.45 -13.90
CA GLN A 334 -10.22 20.55 -13.82
C GLN A 334 -10.83 20.62 -12.42
N ARG A 335 -11.22 19.45 -11.89
CA ARG A 335 -11.74 19.32 -10.52
C ARG A 335 -10.73 19.77 -9.48
N ALA A 336 -9.45 19.39 -9.63
CA ALA A 336 -8.39 19.82 -8.72
C ALA A 336 -8.25 21.35 -8.66
N ARG A 337 -8.20 22.02 -9.84
CA ARG A 337 -8.13 23.49 -9.93
C ARG A 337 -9.34 24.18 -9.31
N ARG A 338 -10.54 23.62 -9.52
CA ARG A 338 -11.80 24.18 -8.99
C ARG A 338 -11.94 23.98 -7.48
N LEU A 339 -11.59 22.79 -6.98
CA LEU A 339 -11.82 22.41 -5.59
C LEU A 339 -10.72 22.86 -4.65
N ILE A 340 -9.48 22.98 -5.10
CA ILE A 340 -8.33 23.05 -4.21
C ILE A 340 -7.50 24.28 -4.60
N PRO A 341 -7.75 25.45 -3.95
CA PRO A 341 -7.07 26.70 -4.30
C PRO A 341 -5.54 26.61 -4.25
N GLU A 342 -5.00 25.84 -3.31
CA GLU A 342 -3.56 25.63 -3.16
C GLU A 342 -2.93 24.73 -4.24
N TRP A 343 -3.73 24.01 -5.04
CA TRP A 343 -3.24 23.08 -6.06
C TRP A 343 -2.39 23.79 -7.12
N GLU A 344 -2.81 24.96 -7.59
CA GLU A 344 -2.03 25.73 -8.56
C GLU A 344 -0.68 26.16 -7.98
N GLY A 345 -0.61 26.44 -6.68
CA GLY A 345 0.63 26.79 -5.99
C GLY A 345 1.63 25.64 -6.05
N TYR A 346 1.20 24.44 -5.67
CA TYR A 346 2.02 23.23 -5.75
C TYR A 346 2.44 22.90 -7.18
N SER A 347 1.50 22.99 -8.13
CA SER A 347 1.78 22.78 -9.55
C SER A 347 2.86 23.75 -10.07
N LYS A 348 2.77 25.04 -9.75
CA LYS A 348 3.74 26.06 -10.18
C LYS A 348 5.11 25.85 -9.52
N GLU A 349 5.15 25.35 -8.28
CA GLU A 349 6.40 25.03 -7.57
C GLU A 349 7.12 23.85 -8.24
N LEU A 350 6.40 22.77 -8.52
CA LEU A 350 6.95 21.58 -9.20
C LEU A 350 7.43 21.89 -10.63
N GLN A 351 6.70 22.74 -11.36
CA GLN A 351 7.11 23.18 -12.70
C GLN A 351 8.48 23.89 -12.71
N LYS A 352 8.83 24.61 -11.64
CA LYS A 352 10.12 25.31 -11.54
C LYS A 352 11.31 24.38 -11.33
N LEU A 353 11.10 23.21 -10.71
CA LEU A 353 12.16 22.22 -10.47
C LEU A 353 12.56 21.47 -11.73
N GLY A 354 11.65 21.36 -12.71
CA GLY A 354 11.95 20.68 -13.95
C GLY A 354 12.80 21.52 -14.90
N LYS A 355 13.64 20.88 -15.72
CA LYS A 355 14.15 21.43 -16.99
C LYS A 355 13.01 21.59 -18.03
N GLY A 356 11.85 22.15 -17.64
CA GLY A 356 10.63 22.16 -18.45
C GLY A 356 9.92 20.79 -18.58
N HIS A 357 10.30 19.78 -17.79
CA HIS A 357 9.85 18.39 -17.95
C HIS A 357 8.87 17.90 -16.86
N LEU A 358 8.89 18.46 -15.64
CA LEU A 358 7.93 18.13 -14.56
C LEU A 358 6.52 18.70 -14.77
N GLY A 359 6.29 19.38 -15.89
CA GLY A 359 5.03 20.06 -16.13
C GLY A 359 5.00 20.78 -17.45
N THR A 360 4.81 20.02 -18.53
CA THR A 360 3.71 20.40 -19.41
C THR A 360 2.52 19.58 -18.97
N PHE A 361 1.61 20.22 -18.22
CA PHE A 361 0.23 19.75 -18.15
C PHE A 361 -0.35 20.00 -19.54
N HIS A 362 0.04 19.19 -20.52
CA HIS A 362 -0.68 19.18 -21.77
C HIS A 362 -2.07 18.66 -21.40
N ASP A 363 -3.04 19.57 -21.46
CA ASP A 363 -4.44 19.23 -21.63
C ASP A 363 -4.53 18.50 -23.00
N GLU A 364 -4.05 17.26 -23.06
CA GLU A 364 -4.37 16.39 -24.21
C GLU A 364 -5.84 16.01 -24.05
N LEU A 365 -6.65 16.71 -24.86
CA LEU A 365 -8.05 16.46 -25.17
C LEU A 365 -8.31 15.00 -25.57
#